data_AF-A0A0C7MZG9-F1
#
_entry.id   AF-A0A0C7MZG9-F1
#
_cell.length_a   1.000
_cell.length_b   1.000
_cell.length_c   1.000
_cell.angle_alpha   90.00
_cell.angle_beta   90.00
_cell.angle_gamma   90.00
#
_symmetry.space_group_name_H-M   'P 1'
#
loop_
_entity.id
_entity.type
_entity.pdbx_description
1 polymer ?
#
loop_
_entity_poly.entity_id
_entity_poly.type
_entity_poly.pdbx_seq_one_letter_code
_entity_poly.pdbx_strand_id
1 'polypeptide(L)'
;MDRVERLRSFNKRVKDSVEFIPDSSELKTACRDLIDCSNSLTNADRVRSLESVSYFCLSPQISPQLKNECESCFRAVLNEESLATIIDDIRPMLLQVKNSRISEQGRLRQQEALILNPKKGLVFEEDDIRSKWAQVGGKRTISLFYVVLGQLRTKDVSSNLGWIVPGILNLMDDTSDLEGIKLQGVLLLKRFLSETVGYSYQPQFDFSSTGLVKAFEPILTSMWYHFPQSTDPVLTKKIWDTVFPTLIALYRVEYSSRPQQLSENVSKFLSEVLLQVTIPRIAMDYPDLTIDTLKRIETCVQILREKSVIHLQRVIHVSGEYLICNVHIRNLKHIAHSVVSVLEAFIEECPTDRIIAHRYNLLACALVMCERSFAEEKLQGEEVYIECRSLIKALNSKGVVWTDEERQTVNGRAKSMDIKI
;
A
#
# COMPACT_ATOMS: atom_id res chain seq x y z
N MET A 1 -15.92 -16.02 37.33
CA MET A 1 -16.74 -15.67 36.15
C MET A 1 -16.51 -16.71 35.08
N ASP A 2 -17.58 -17.37 34.63
CA ASP A 2 -17.53 -18.34 33.54
C ASP A 2 -17.04 -17.68 32.24
N ARG A 3 -16.37 -18.43 31.36
CA ARG A 3 -15.82 -17.92 30.08
C ARG A 3 -16.93 -17.36 29.19
N VAL A 4 -18.07 -18.06 29.13
CA VAL A 4 -19.25 -17.62 28.38
C VAL A 4 -19.84 -16.34 28.97
N GLU A 5 -19.85 -16.21 30.30
CA GLU A 5 -20.34 -15.02 30.99
C GLU A 5 -19.44 -13.80 30.76
N ARG A 6 -18.11 -14.00 30.72
CA ARG A 6 -17.15 -12.93 30.35
C ARG A 6 -17.37 -12.47 28.92
N LEU A 7 -17.52 -13.40 27.98
CA LEU A 7 -17.77 -13.07 26.58
C LEU A 7 -19.10 -12.34 26.38
N ARG A 8 -20.17 -12.76 27.07
CA ARG A 8 -21.46 -12.07 27.04
C ARG A 8 -21.38 -10.67 27.66
N SER A 9 -20.64 -10.51 28.75
CA SER A 9 -20.38 -9.21 29.36
C SER A 9 -19.63 -8.28 28.40
N PHE A 10 -18.59 -8.78 27.73
CA PHE A 10 -17.86 -8.06 26.70
C PHE A 10 -18.78 -7.62 25.55
N ASN A 11 -19.54 -8.53 24.96
CA ASN A 11 -20.48 -8.22 23.87
C ASN A 11 -21.51 -7.16 24.29
N LYS A 12 -22.00 -7.25 25.54
CA LYS A 12 -22.93 -6.26 26.08
C LYS A 12 -22.29 -4.88 26.16
N ARG A 13 -21.06 -4.77 26.67
CA ARG A 13 -20.32 -3.48 26.72
C ARG A 13 -20.10 -2.88 25.33
N VAL A 14 -19.76 -3.72 24.35
CA VAL A 14 -19.58 -3.29 22.95
C VAL A 14 -20.88 -2.75 22.36
N LYS A 15 -22.01 -3.42 22.64
CA LYS A 15 -23.34 -3.00 22.18
C LYS A 15 -23.85 -1.74 22.88
N ASP A 16 -23.63 -1.64 24.18
CA ASP A 16 -24.18 -0.57 25.01
C ASP A 16 -23.47 0.78 24.78
N SER A 17 -22.24 0.77 24.24
CA SER A 17 -21.50 2.00 23.94
C SER A 17 -20.72 1.93 22.63
N VAL A 18 -20.98 2.90 21.75
CA VAL A 18 -20.25 3.14 20.49
C VAL A 18 -18.81 3.64 20.73
N GLU A 19 -18.57 4.24 21.89
CA GLU A 19 -17.25 4.76 22.29
C GLU A 19 -16.43 3.75 23.09
N PHE A 20 -17.00 2.58 23.42
CA PHE A 20 -16.26 1.53 24.10
C PHE A 20 -15.04 1.09 23.28
N ILE A 21 -13.88 1.12 23.93
CA ILE A 21 -12.60 0.69 23.39
C ILE A 21 -12.00 -0.29 24.40
N PRO A 22 -11.87 -1.59 24.07
CA PRO A 22 -11.26 -2.55 24.97
C PRO A 22 -9.74 -2.34 25.01
N ASP A 23 -9.14 -2.63 26.16
CA ASP A 23 -7.69 -2.72 26.23
C ASP A 23 -7.18 -3.97 25.49
N SER A 24 -5.87 -4.02 25.21
CA SER A 24 -5.27 -5.13 24.48
C SER A 24 -5.41 -6.47 25.21
N SER A 25 -5.42 -6.48 26.54
CA SER A 25 -5.59 -7.72 27.34
C SER A 25 -7.02 -8.23 27.31
N GLU A 26 -8.00 -7.35 27.35
CA GLU A 26 -9.43 -7.62 27.31
C GLU A 26 -9.79 -8.22 25.95
N LEU A 27 -9.32 -7.62 24.85
CA LEU A 27 -9.56 -8.15 23.51
C LEU A 27 -8.90 -9.52 23.30
N LYS A 28 -7.67 -9.70 23.80
CA LYS A 28 -6.99 -11.01 23.79
C LYS A 28 -7.76 -12.06 24.57
N THR A 29 -8.29 -11.68 25.73
CA THR A 29 -9.08 -12.58 26.58
C THR A 29 -10.39 -12.95 25.89
N ALA A 30 -11.08 -11.99 25.29
CA ALA A 30 -12.29 -12.23 24.51
C ALA A 30 -12.05 -13.17 23.32
N CYS A 31 -10.93 -13.03 22.61
CA CYS A 31 -10.56 -13.94 21.53
C CYS A 31 -10.34 -15.38 22.03
N ARG A 32 -9.60 -15.56 23.13
CA ARG A 32 -9.37 -16.90 23.70
C ARG A 32 -10.65 -17.53 24.23
N ASP A 33 -11.46 -16.75 24.96
CA ASP A 33 -12.74 -17.23 25.49
C ASP A 33 -13.70 -17.64 24.35
N LEU A 34 -13.70 -16.91 23.22
CA LEU A 34 -14.49 -17.25 22.03
C LEU A 34 -14.01 -18.55 21.37
N ILE A 35 -12.71 -18.76 21.22
CA ILE A 35 -12.15 -20.01 20.66
C ILE A 35 -12.53 -21.19 21.55
N ASP A 36 -12.25 -21.07 22.84
CA ASP A 36 -12.39 -22.15 23.82
C ASP A 36 -13.86 -22.57 24.03
N CYS A 37 -14.80 -21.62 23.91
CA CYS A 37 -16.23 -21.87 24.12
C CYS A 37 -17.04 -21.92 22.82
N SER A 38 -16.40 -21.85 21.65
CA SER A 38 -17.07 -21.82 20.34
C SER A 38 -18.14 -22.92 20.18
N ASN A 39 -17.85 -24.14 20.61
CA ASN A 39 -18.74 -25.30 20.51
C ASN A 39 -19.92 -25.28 21.50
N SER A 40 -19.84 -24.54 22.60
CA SER A 40 -20.90 -24.43 23.61
C SER A 40 -21.81 -23.22 23.41
N LEU A 41 -21.46 -22.31 22.50
CA LEU A 41 -22.27 -21.13 22.17
C LEU A 41 -23.37 -21.46 21.16
N THR A 42 -24.51 -20.78 21.32
CA THR A 42 -25.54 -20.72 20.26
C THR A 42 -25.00 -19.99 19.03
N ASN A 43 -25.56 -20.25 17.83
CA ASN A 43 -25.12 -19.55 16.61
C ASN A 43 -25.26 -18.01 16.76
N ALA A 44 -26.35 -17.55 17.38
CA ALA A 44 -26.56 -16.12 17.64
C ALA A 44 -25.52 -15.51 18.60
N ASP A 45 -25.15 -16.21 19.67
CA ASP A 45 -24.11 -15.73 20.60
C ASP A 45 -22.73 -15.74 19.93
N ARG A 46 -22.47 -16.74 19.08
CA ARG A 46 -21.23 -16.85 18.29
C ARG A 46 -21.09 -15.69 17.32
N VAL A 47 -22.12 -15.41 16.52
CA VAL A 47 -22.16 -14.28 15.57
C VAL A 47 -21.89 -12.95 16.29
N ARG A 48 -22.63 -12.65 17.38
CA ARG A 48 -22.40 -11.40 18.14
C ARG A 48 -20.98 -11.27 18.69
N SER A 49 -20.39 -12.38 19.12
CA SER A 49 -19.02 -12.40 19.64
C SER A 49 -18.00 -12.16 18.53
N LEU A 50 -18.20 -12.78 17.36
CA LEU A 50 -17.39 -12.56 16.16
C LEU A 50 -17.44 -11.11 15.70
N GLU A 51 -18.63 -10.50 15.65
CA GLU A 51 -18.81 -9.08 15.34
C GLU A 51 -18.10 -8.19 16.35
N SER A 52 -18.32 -8.43 17.64
CA SER A 52 -17.79 -7.62 18.74
C SER A 52 -16.27 -7.60 18.76
N VAL A 53 -15.62 -8.74 18.52
CA VAL A 53 -14.15 -8.81 18.39
C VAL A 53 -13.68 -8.12 17.11
N SER A 54 -14.39 -8.30 16.00
CA SER A 54 -13.99 -7.78 14.68
C SER A 54 -14.06 -6.26 14.57
N TYR A 55 -14.94 -5.60 15.32
CA TYR A 55 -15.06 -4.14 15.32
C TYR A 55 -13.76 -3.40 15.65
N PHE A 56 -12.82 -4.07 16.30
CA PHE A 56 -11.57 -3.47 16.75
C PHE A 56 -10.36 -3.85 15.86
N CYS A 57 -10.50 -4.72 14.86
CA CYS A 57 -9.37 -5.20 14.05
C CYS A 57 -8.57 -4.11 13.32
N LEU A 58 -9.20 -2.97 12.99
CA LEU A 58 -8.53 -1.82 12.36
C LEU A 58 -8.37 -0.62 13.30
N SER A 59 -8.59 -0.79 14.61
CA SER A 59 -8.41 0.31 15.56
C SER A 59 -6.92 0.71 15.65
N PRO A 60 -6.60 2.01 15.65
CA PRO A 60 -5.22 2.49 15.74
C PRO A 60 -4.52 2.12 17.06
N GLN A 61 -5.27 1.78 18.11
CA GLN A 61 -4.71 1.39 19.41
C GLN A 61 -4.27 -0.08 19.46
N ILE A 62 -4.56 -0.87 18.42
CA ILE A 62 -4.30 -2.30 18.40
C ILE A 62 -3.02 -2.60 17.63
N SER A 63 -2.15 -3.40 18.25
CA SER A 63 -0.89 -3.80 17.63
C SER A 63 -1.12 -4.75 16.44
N PRO A 64 -0.22 -4.78 15.43
CA PRO A 64 -0.33 -5.71 14.30
C PRO A 64 -0.42 -7.18 14.72
N GLN A 65 0.24 -7.55 15.82
CA GLN A 65 0.18 -8.91 16.38
C GLN A 65 -1.23 -9.24 16.88
N LEU A 66 -1.86 -8.33 17.63
CA LEU A 66 -3.21 -8.53 18.13
C LEU A 66 -4.26 -8.51 17.01
N LYS A 67 -4.06 -7.69 15.96
CA LYS A 67 -4.86 -7.77 14.75
C LYS A 67 -4.84 -9.19 14.15
N ASN A 68 -3.65 -9.79 13.98
CA ASN A 68 -3.51 -11.15 13.48
C ASN A 68 -4.14 -12.21 14.40
N GLU A 69 -4.06 -12.02 15.72
CA GLU A 69 -4.75 -12.88 16.70
C GLU A 69 -6.28 -12.79 16.53
N CYS A 70 -6.84 -11.60 16.35
CA CYS A 70 -8.27 -11.40 16.12
C CYS A 70 -8.74 -12.05 14.81
N GLU A 71 -7.98 -11.88 13.72
CA GLU A 71 -8.27 -12.52 12.43
C GLU A 71 -8.20 -14.06 12.53
N SER A 72 -7.22 -14.58 13.26
CA SER A 72 -7.05 -16.02 13.48
C SER A 72 -8.19 -16.60 14.32
N CYS A 73 -8.60 -15.88 15.37
CA CYS A 73 -9.77 -16.21 16.18
C CYS A 73 -11.04 -16.26 15.32
N PHE A 74 -11.26 -15.23 14.49
CA PHE A 74 -12.40 -15.18 13.59
C PHE A 74 -12.42 -16.39 12.65
N ARG A 75 -11.30 -16.68 11.98
CA ARG A 75 -11.17 -17.83 11.08
C ARG A 75 -11.41 -19.18 11.78
N ALA A 76 -10.94 -19.33 13.02
CA ALA A 76 -11.07 -20.59 13.76
C ALA A 76 -12.52 -20.89 14.19
N VAL A 77 -13.31 -19.85 14.44
CA VAL A 77 -14.67 -19.98 14.99
C VAL A 77 -15.77 -19.82 13.93
N LEU A 78 -15.45 -19.19 12.80
CA LEU A 78 -16.38 -18.97 11.70
C LEU A 78 -16.82 -20.28 11.03
N ASN A 79 -18.12 -20.40 10.78
CA ASN A 79 -18.68 -21.39 9.86
C ASN A 79 -19.49 -20.69 8.74
N GLU A 80 -19.92 -21.43 7.72
CA GLU A 80 -20.62 -20.86 6.57
C GLU A 80 -21.95 -20.17 6.94
N GLU A 81 -22.67 -20.71 7.92
CA GLU A 81 -23.94 -20.15 8.40
C GLU A 81 -23.73 -18.82 9.12
N SER A 82 -22.78 -18.77 10.07
CA SER A 82 -22.40 -17.53 10.77
C SER A 82 -21.88 -16.47 9.80
N LEU A 83 -21.12 -16.87 8.77
CA LEU A 83 -20.65 -15.93 7.73
C LEU A 83 -21.83 -15.32 6.95
N ALA A 84 -22.80 -16.13 6.56
CA ALA A 84 -23.98 -15.64 5.85
C ALA A 84 -24.79 -14.65 6.71
N THR A 85 -25.00 -14.97 8.00
CA THR A 85 -25.66 -14.05 8.95
C THR A 85 -24.90 -12.74 9.10
N ILE A 86 -23.58 -12.78 9.30
CA ILE A 86 -22.74 -11.57 9.42
C ILE A 86 -22.81 -10.73 8.12
N ILE A 87 -22.86 -11.37 6.95
CA ILE A 87 -23.01 -10.65 5.67
C ILE A 87 -24.38 -9.98 5.56
N ASP A 88 -25.44 -10.65 6.00
CA ASP A 88 -26.78 -10.05 5.97
C ASP A 88 -26.92 -8.90 7.00
N ASP A 89 -26.22 -8.98 8.14
CA ASP A 89 -26.18 -7.94 9.16
C ASP A 89 -25.31 -6.75 8.75
N ILE A 90 -24.18 -6.96 8.06
CA ILE A 90 -23.26 -5.89 7.67
C ILE A 90 -23.79 -5.01 6.53
N ARG A 91 -24.48 -5.59 5.54
CA ARG A 91 -25.00 -4.89 4.35
C ARG A 91 -25.82 -3.63 4.69
N PRO A 92 -26.81 -3.67 5.61
CA PRO A 92 -27.56 -2.48 5.99
C PRO A 92 -26.75 -1.47 6.81
N MET A 93 -25.65 -1.90 7.44
CA MET A 93 -24.78 -1.02 8.24
C MET A 93 -23.76 -0.25 7.42
N LEU A 94 -23.56 -0.60 6.14
CA LEU A 94 -22.63 0.10 5.25
C LEU A 94 -23.19 1.47 4.85
N LEU A 95 -22.29 2.40 4.53
CA LEU A 95 -22.68 3.71 4.04
C LEU A 95 -23.41 3.59 2.69
N GLN A 96 -24.69 3.96 2.64
CA GLN A 96 -25.54 3.86 1.45
C GLN A 96 -25.73 5.21 0.75
N VAL A 97 -24.66 5.72 0.14
CA VAL A 97 -24.76 6.86 -0.79
C VAL A 97 -25.01 6.31 -2.20
N LYS A 98 -25.97 6.91 -2.93
CA LYS A 98 -26.33 6.45 -4.29
C LYS A 98 -25.20 6.75 -5.26
N ASN A 99 -24.45 5.72 -5.67
CA ASN A 99 -23.43 5.86 -6.71
C ASN A 99 -24.03 5.54 -8.10
N SER A 100 -24.27 6.57 -8.91
CA SER A 100 -24.88 6.42 -10.25
C SER A 100 -23.99 5.68 -11.26
N ARG A 101 -22.69 5.55 -10.99
CA ARG A 101 -21.71 4.91 -11.89
C ARG A 101 -21.71 3.39 -11.79
N ILE A 102 -22.29 2.83 -10.73
CA ILE A 102 -22.24 1.39 -10.43
C ILE A 102 -23.62 0.76 -10.62
N SER A 103 -23.65 -0.42 -11.21
CA SER A 103 -24.86 -1.25 -11.35
C SER A 103 -25.22 -1.90 -10.01
N GLU A 104 -26.45 -2.40 -9.87
CA GLU A 104 -26.87 -3.14 -8.66
C GLU A 104 -26.01 -4.39 -8.41
N GLN A 105 -25.37 -4.93 -9.46
CA GLN A 105 -24.42 -6.05 -9.37
C GLN A 105 -22.99 -5.60 -9.00
N GLY A 106 -22.76 -4.32 -8.71
CA GLY A 106 -21.44 -3.81 -8.33
C GLY A 106 -20.47 -3.64 -9.51
N ARG A 107 -20.94 -3.74 -10.76
CA ARG A 107 -20.12 -3.51 -11.98
C ARG A 107 -20.26 -2.08 -12.48
N LEU A 108 -19.25 -1.54 -13.16
CA LEU A 108 -19.34 -0.22 -13.78
C LEU A 108 -20.44 -0.21 -14.86
N ARG A 109 -21.36 0.76 -14.82
CA ARG A 109 -22.37 0.93 -15.87
C ARG A 109 -21.69 1.42 -17.16
N GLN A 110 -22.03 0.81 -18.30
CA GLN A 110 -21.71 1.38 -19.61
C GLN A 110 -22.62 2.60 -19.83
N GLN A 111 -22.15 3.81 -19.53
CA GLN A 111 -22.87 5.05 -19.87
C GLN A 111 -22.08 5.85 -20.91
N GLU A 112 -22.83 6.33 -21.91
CA GLU A 112 -22.41 7.31 -22.91
C GLU A 112 -22.09 8.65 -22.23
N ALA A 113 -21.01 9.29 -22.68
CA ALA A 113 -20.55 10.66 -22.43
C ALA A 113 -20.91 11.33 -21.07
N LEU A 114 -19.88 11.61 -20.27
CA LEU A 114 -19.90 12.51 -19.11
C LEU A 114 -20.40 13.91 -19.49
N ILE A 115 -21.72 14.14 -19.44
CA ILE A 115 -22.28 15.49 -19.39
C ILE A 115 -22.16 15.96 -17.94
N LEU A 116 -21.25 16.89 -17.69
CA LEU A 116 -21.16 17.60 -16.41
C LEU A 116 -22.47 18.35 -16.18
N ASN A 117 -23.32 17.81 -15.31
CA ASN A 117 -24.53 18.48 -14.87
C ASN A 117 -24.39 18.80 -13.38
N PRO A 118 -23.65 19.88 -13.01
CA PRO A 118 -23.39 20.20 -11.62
C PRO A 118 -24.70 20.65 -10.97
N LYS A 119 -25.36 19.73 -10.25
CA LYS A 119 -26.45 20.07 -9.34
C LYS A 119 -25.84 20.76 -8.11
N LYS A 120 -25.78 22.10 -8.14
CA LYS A 120 -25.53 22.90 -6.93
C LYS A 120 -26.58 22.51 -5.87
N GLY A 121 -26.12 21.97 -4.73
CA GLY A 121 -26.97 21.72 -3.55
C GLY A 121 -26.95 20.32 -2.94
N LEU A 122 -26.39 19.29 -3.59
CA LEU A 122 -26.44 17.90 -3.08
C LEU A 122 -25.40 17.53 -2.00
N VAL A 123 -24.36 18.34 -1.83
CA VAL A 123 -23.25 18.03 -0.90
C VAL A 123 -23.74 17.94 0.56
N PHE A 124 -24.73 18.73 0.94
CA PHE A 124 -25.25 18.76 2.32
C PHE A 124 -26.03 17.51 2.72
N GLU A 125 -26.81 16.91 1.81
CA GLU A 125 -27.59 15.70 2.13
C GLU A 125 -26.69 14.47 2.28
N GLU A 126 -25.66 14.34 1.44
CA GLU A 126 -24.69 13.24 1.51
C GLU A 126 -23.80 13.34 2.76
N ASP A 127 -23.38 14.55 3.12
CA ASP A 127 -22.60 14.80 4.34
C ASP A 127 -23.43 14.58 5.61
N ASP A 128 -24.73 14.87 5.58
CA ASP A 128 -25.66 14.53 6.66
C ASP A 128 -25.83 13.01 6.83
N ILE A 129 -25.93 12.26 5.73
CA ILE A 129 -26.00 10.79 5.76
C ILE A 129 -24.72 10.21 6.35
N ARG A 130 -23.55 10.70 5.91
CA ARG A 130 -22.24 10.28 6.44
C ARG A 130 -22.09 10.58 7.93
N SER A 131 -22.49 11.78 8.34
CA SER A 131 -22.41 12.21 9.73
C SER A 131 -23.30 11.35 10.63
N LYS A 132 -24.55 11.09 10.22
CA LYS A 132 -25.47 10.19 10.95
C LYS A 132 -24.94 8.77 11.02
N TRP A 133 -24.42 8.24 9.90
CA TRP A 133 -23.80 6.92 9.84
C TRP A 133 -22.62 6.78 10.80
N ALA A 134 -21.74 7.80 10.85
CA ALA A 134 -20.62 7.80 11.78
C ALA A 134 -21.07 7.87 13.25
N GLN A 135 -22.08 8.69 13.56
CA GLN A 135 -22.62 8.86 14.92
C GLN A 135 -23.26 7.58 15.48
N VAL A 136 -23.89 6.76 14.65
CA VAL A 136 -24.48 5.47 15.07
C VAL A 136 -23.44 4.33 15.14
N GLY A 137 -22.15 4.63 15.01
CA GLY A 137 -21.07 3.66 15.13
C GLY A 137 -20.66 2.99 13.82
N GLY A 138 -21.04 3.53 12.66
CA GLY A 138 -20.71 2.99 11.35
C GLY A 138 -19.21 2.79 11.10
N LYS A 139 -18.34 3.57 11.75
CA LYS A 139 -16.88 3.38 11.67
C LYS A 139 -16.43 1.98 12.14
N ARG A 140 -17.11 1.38 13.11
CA ARG A 140 -16.83 0.01 13.57
C ARG A 140 -17.11 -1.03 12.48
N THR A 141 -18.13 -0.78 11.67
CA THR A 141 -18.52 -1.64 10.54
C THR A 141 -17.39 -1.78 9.51
N ILE A 142 -16.50 -0.78 9.38
CA ILE A 142 -15.31 -0.86 8.51
C ILE A 142 -14.40 -2.02 8.94
N SER A 143 -14.10 -2.15 10.23
CA SER A 143 -13.25 -3.24 10.75
C SER A 143 -13.91 -4.61 10.54
N LEU A 144 -15.22 -4.71 10.76
CA LEU A 144 -15.98 -5.93 10.48
C LEU A 144 -15.93 -6.27 8.98
N PHE A 145 -16.11 -5.27 8.12
CA PHE A 145 -16.07 -5.45 6.67
C PHE A 145 -14.71 -5.97 6.22
N TYR A 146 -13.63 -5.43 6.79
CA TYR A 146 -12.27 -5.89 6.52
C TYR A 146 -12.07 -7.37 6.87
N VAL A 147 -12.57 -7.81 8.02
CA VAL A 147 -12.47 -9.20 8.45
C VAL A 147 -13.30 -10.10 7.54
N VAL A 148 -14.54 -9.71 7.22
CA VAL A 148 -15.44 -10.46 6.33
C VAL A 148 -14.82 -10.66 4.94
N LEU A 149 -14.23 -9.62 4.35
CA LEU A 149 -13.54 -9.71 3.06
C LEU A 149 -12.44 -10.79 3.06
N GLY A 150 -11.70 -10.91 4.16
CA GLY A 150 -10.65 -11.93 4.30
C GLY A 150 -11.15 -13.38 4.45
N GLN A 151 -12.46 -13.60 4.58
CA GLN A 151 -13.05 -14.94 4.71
C GLN A 151 -13.95 -15.33 3.53
N LEU A 152 -14.24 -14.38 2.63
CA LEU A 152 -14.98 -14.66 1.41
C LEU A 152 -14.18 -15.57 0.49
N ARG A 153 -14.80 -16.68 0.07
CA ARG A 153 -14.21 -17.58 -0.93
C ARG A 153 -14.34 -16.93 -2.30
N THR A 154 -13.36 -17.19 -3.18
CA THR A 154 -13.33 -16.58 -4.52
C THR A 154 -14.58 -16.90 -5.36
N LYS A 155 -15.18 -18.08 -5.16
CA LYS A 155 -16.45 -18.48 -5.80
C LYS A 155 -17.66 -17.59 -5.42
N ASP A 156 -17.63 -16.99 -4.23
CA ASP A 156 -18.73 -16.20 -3.68
C ASP A 156 -18.56 -14.70 -3.95
N VAL A 157 -17.47 -14.30 -4.63
CA VAL A 157 -17.16 -12.90 -4.91
C VAL A 157 -18.22 -12.28 -5.81
N SER A 158 -18.52 -12.93 -6.94
CA SER A 158 -19.50 -12.43 -7.93
C SER A 158 -20.88 -12.15 -7.32
N SER A 159 -21.36 -13.01 -6.41
CA SER A 159 -22.65 -12.82 -5.74
C SER A 159 -22.65 -11.71 -4.69
N ASN A 160 -21.47 -11.28 -4.23
CA ASN A 160 -21.32 -10.26 -3.19
C ASN A 160 -20.81 -8.90 -3.71
N LEU A 161 -20.44 -8.79 -4.99
CA LEU A 161 -19.98 -7.53 -5.59
C LEU A 161 -20.95 -6.36 -5.41
N GLY A 162 -22.26 -6.64 -5.47
CA GLY A 162 -23.33 -5.64 -5.39
C GLY A 162 -23.31 -4.80 -4.12
N TRP A 163 -22.77 -5.31 -3.02
CA TRP A 163 -22.60 -4.55 -1.79
C TRP A 163 -21.14 -4.23 -1.47
N ILE A 164 -20.19 -5.10 -1.87
CA ILE A 164 -18.76 -4.88 -1.63
C ILE A 164 -18.28 -3.61 -2.34
N VAL A 165 -18.56 -3.49 -3.64
CA VAL A 165 -18.03 -2.40 -4.46
C VAL A 165 -18.60 -1.05 -4.04
N PRO A 166 -19.93 -0.87 -3.92
CA PRO A 166 -20.47 0.39 -3.42
C PRO A 166 -20.02 0.72 -2.00
N GLY A 167 -19.90 -0.29 -1.13
CA GLY A 167 -19.41 -0.10 0.24
C GLY A 167 -17.99 0.47 0.29
N ILE A 168 -17.07 -0.06 -0.52
CA ILE A 168 -15.70 0.45 -0.61
C ILE A 168 -15.66 1.84 -1.26
N LEU A 169 -16.36 2.03 -2.38
CA LEU A 169 -16.36 3.31 -3.10
C LEU A 169 -16.95 4.44 -2.25
N ASN A 170 -18.05 4.20 -1.52
CA ASN A 170 -18.66 5.23 -0.69
C ASN A 170 -17.73 5.71 0.44
N LEU A 171 -16.85 4.83 0.94
CA LEU A 171 -15.81 5.20 1.89
C LEU A 171 -14.66 5.95 1.19
N MET A 172 -14.22 5.50 0.01
CA MET A 172 -13.13 6.15 -0.74
C MET A 172 -13.51 7.53 -1.33
N ASP A 173 -14.79 7.76 -1.59
CA ASP A 173 -15.35 9.04 -2.05
C ASP A 173 -15.64 10.00 -0.89
N ASP A 174 -15.34 9.63 0.36
CA ASP A 174 -15.53 10.49 1.52
C ASP A 174 -14.66 11.76 1.43
N THR A 175 -15.25 12.89 1.79
CA THR A 175 -14.60 14.21 1.79
C THR A 175 -14.39 14.78 3.18
N SER A 176 -14.88 14.09 4.21
CA SER A 176 -14.94 14.58 5.59
C SER A 176 -13.77 14.13 6.46
N ASP A 177 -13.35 12.86 6.33
CA ASP A 177 -12.35 12.21 7.16
C ASP A 177 -11.39 11.37 6.31
N LEU A 178 -10.25 11.98 5.95
CA LEU A 178 -9.24 11.36 5.10
C LEU A 178 -8.63 10.11 5.73
N GLU A 179 -8.34 10.12 7.04
CA GLU A 179 -7.62 9.03 7.72
C GLU A 179 -8.57 7.95 8.27
N GLY A 180 -9.65 8.38 8.93
CA GLY A 180 -10.56 7.48 9.64
C GLY A 180 -11.62 6.81 8.76
N ILE A 181 -11.89 7.35 7.56
CA ILE A 181 -12.89 6.81 6.63
C ILE A 181 -12.26 6.51 5.27
N LYS A 182 -11.73 7.52 4.59
CA LYS A 182 -11.26 7.38 3.21
C LYS A 182 -10.09 6.41 3.07
N LEU A 183 -9.07 6.55 3.91
CA LEU A 183 -7.91 5.65 3.91
C LEU A 183 -8.30 4.21 4.31
N GLN A 184 -9.30 4.06 5.18
CA GLN A 184 -9.84 2.75 5.51
C GLN A 184 -10.57 2.10 4.33
N GLY A 185 -11.27 2.89 3.51
CA GLY A 185 -11.79 2.43 2.21
C GLY A 185 -10.70 1.87 1.30
N VAL A 186 -9.54 2.53 1.24
CA VAL A 186 -8.37 2.02 0.49
C VAL A 186 -7.84 0.70 1.09
N LEU A 187 -7.81 0.57 2.42
CA LEU A 187 -7.42 -0.68 3.09
C LEU A 187 -8.38 -1.83 2.77
N LEU A 188 -9.68 -1.56 2.72
CA LEU A 188 -10.70 -2.53 2.30
C LEU A 188 -10.50 -2.95 0.84
N LEU A 189 -10.23 -1.99 -0.05
CA LEU A 189 -9.91 -2.28 -1.45
C LEU A 189 -8.67 -3.17 -1.56
N LYS A 190 -7.61 -2.85 -0.81
CA LYS A 190 -6.39 -3.68 -0.78
C LYS A 190 -6.71 -5.12 -0.39
N ARG A 191 -7.43 -5.31 0.72
CA ARG A 191 -7.85 -6.63 1.23
C ARG A 191 -8.68 -7.38 0.19
N PHE A 192 -9.64 -6.72 -0.42
CA PHE A 192 -10.48 -7.28 -1.48
C PHE A 192 -9.64 -7.76 -2.68
N LEU A 193 -8.70 -6.95 -3.16
CA LEU A 193 -7.85 -7.30 -4.29
C LEU A 193 -6.86 -8.42 -3.95
N SER A 194 -6.20 -8.36 -2.80
CA SER A 194 -5.11 -9.27 -2.46
C SER A 194 -5.55 -10.62 -1.90
N GLU A 195 -6.65 -10.66 -1.14
CA GLU A 195 -7.05 -11.87 -0.40
C GLU A 195 -8.37 -12.46 -0.90
N THR A 196 -9.31 -11.62 -1.34
CA THR A 196 -10.62 -12.10 -1.82
C THR A 196 -10.57 -12.50 -3.30
N VAL A 197 -10.04 -11.61 -4.14
CA VAL A 197 -9.83 -11.89 -5.58
C VAL A 197 -8.55 -12.70 -5.79
N GLY A 198 -7.45 -12.25 -5.18
CA GLY A 198 -6.16 -12.94 -5.21
C GLY A 198 -5.38 -12.74 -6.51
N TYR A 199 -4.07 -13.03 -6.47
CA TYR A 199 -3.15 -12.90 -7.61
C TYR A 199 -2.95 -14.22 -8.39
N SER A 200 -3.90 -15.15 -8.33
CA SER A 200 -3.70 -16.52 -8.84
C SER A 200 -3.56 -16.55 -10.37
N TYR A 201 -2.65 -17.38 -10.86
CA TYR A 201 -2.42 -17.63 -12.29
C TYR A 201 -3.65 -18.18 -13.04
N GLN A 202 -4.59 -18.78 -12.31
CA GLN A 202 -5.92 -19.17 -12.79
C GLN A 202 -6.97 -18.41 -11.98
N PRO A 203 -7.29 -17.16 -12.36
CA PRO A 203 -8.27 -16.38 -11.64
C PRO A 203 -9.63 -17.08 -11.70
N GLN A 204 -10.16 -17.49 -10.54
CA GLN A 204 -11.54 -17.99 -10.42
C GLN A 204 -12.57 -16.86 -10.60
N PHE A 205 -12.11 -15.61 -10.62
CA PHE A 205 -12.90 -14.41 -10.82
C PHE A 205 -12.20 -13.47 -11.81
N ASP A 206 -12.86 -13.13 -12.91
CA ASP A 206 -12.35 -12.17 -13.90
C ASP A 206 -12.68 -10.73 -13.50
N PHE A 207 -11.78 -10.10 -12.75
CA PHE A 207 -11.91 -8.69 -12.36
C PHE A 207 -11.91 -7.75 -13.57
N SER A 208 -11.19 -8.07 -14.64
CA SER A 208 -11.08 -7.20 -15.81
C SER A 208 -12.41 -6.97 -16.52
N SER A 209 -13.28 -7.98 -16.51
CA SER A 209 -14.65 -7.88 -17.03
C SER A 209 -15.55 -6.89 -16.29
N THR A 210 -15.19 -6.50 -15.06
CA THR A 210 -16.03 -5.64 -14.21
C THR A 210 -15.93 -4.15 -14.55
N GLY A 211 -14.83 -3.74 -15.20
CA GLY A 211 -14.51 -2.34 -15.47
C GLY A 211 -14.14 -1.50 -14.25
N LEU A 212 -13.95 -2.12 -13.07
CA LEU A 212 -13.79 -1.41 -11.79
C LEU A 212 -12.49 -0.64 -11.65
N VAL A 213 -11.45 -0.94 -12.42
CA VAL A 213 -10.22 -0.13 -12.44
C VAL A 213 -10.52 1.33 -12.77
N LYS A 214 -11.43 1.59 -13.72
CA LYS A 214 -11.81 2.95 -14.12
C LYS A 214 -12.48 3.74 -12.99
N ALA A 215 -13.02 3.07 -11.98
CA ALA A 215 -13.58 3.70 -10.79
C ALA A 215 -12.51 3.92 -9.70
N PHE A 216 -11.69 2.90 -9.42
CA PHE A 216 -10.74 2.93 -8.30
C PHE A 216 -9.43 3.67 -8.60
N GLU A 217 -8.85 3.47 -9.79
CA GLU A 217 -7.55 4.04 -10.15
C GLU A 217 -7.51 5.57 -10.03
N PRO A 218 -8.47 6.35 -10.56
CA PRO A 218 -8.42 7.80 -10.43
C PRO A 218 -8.44 8.29 -8.98
N ILE A 219 -9.17 7.59 -8.09
CA ILE A 219 -9.23 7.94 -6.66
C ILE A 219 -7.89 7.67 -5.99
N LEU A 220 -7.28 6.50 -6.25
CA LEU A 220 -5.97 6.14 -5.72
C LEU A 220 -4.89 7.11 -6.21
N THR A 221 -4.88 7.42 -7.50
CA THR A 221 -3.94 8.38 -8.09
C THR A 221 -4.15 9.79 -7.53
N SER A 222 -5.39 10.22 -7.34
CA SER A 222 -5.67 11.50 -6.67
C SER A 222 -5.13 11.52 -5.24
N MET A 223 -5.25 10.41 -4.50
CA MET A 223 -4.73 10.33 -3.14
C MET A 223 -3.21 10.32 -3.10
N TRP A 224 -2.54 9.77 -4.12
CA TRP A 224 -1.08 9.83 -4.23
C TRP A 224 -0.56 11.27 -4.26
N TYR A 225 -1.31 12.18 -4.90
CA TYR A 225 -0.92 13.59 -5.03
C TYR A 225 -1.11 14.43 -3.75
N HIS A 226 -1.47 13.82 -2.61
CA HIS A 226 -1.29 14.44 -1.31
C HIS A 226 0.20 14.52 -0.98
N PHE A 227 0.80 15.67 -1.30
CA PHE A 227 2.21 15.93 -1.07
C PHE A 227 2.44 16.64 0.27
N PRO A 228 3.63 16.51 0.86
CA PRO A 228 3.93 17.06 2.18
C PRO A 228 3.93 18.60 2.23
N GLN A 229 3.98 19.29 1.07
CA GLN A 229 3.76 20.74 0.99
C GLN A 229 2.31 21.16 1.30
N SER A 230 1.35 20.25 1.17
CA SER A 230 -0.09 20.51 1.27
C SER A 230 -0.80 19.65 2.32
N THR A 231 -0.11 18.64 2.84
CA THR A 231 -0.64 17.65 3.77
C THR A 231 0.46 17.34 4.77
N ASP A 232 0.11 17.10 6.03
CA ASP A 232 1.09 16.74 7.05
C ASP A 232 1.99 15.57 6.57
N PRO A 233 3.33 15.59 6.78
CA PRO A 233 4.22 14.56 6.28
C PRO A 233 3.95 13.16 6.85
N VAL A 234 3.52 13.06 8.11
CA VAL A 234 3.17 11.78 8.74
C VAL A 234 1.91 11.22 8.10
N LEU A 235 0.91 12.07 7.86
CA LEU A 235 -0.30 11.67 7.14
C LEU A 235 0.01 11.31 5.68
N THR A 236 0.86 12.07 4.99
CA THR A 236 1.32 11.78 3.62
C THR A 236 1.96 10.39 3.54
N LYS A 237 2.84 10.07 4.50
CA LYS A 237 3.44 8.73 4.61
C LYS A 237 2.37 7.64 4.74
N LYS A 238 1.42 7.79 5.67
CA LYS A 238 0.30 6.83 5.85
C LYS A 238 -0.51 6.64 4.57
N ILE A 239 -0.81 7.74 3.86
CA ILE A 239 -1.52 7.71 2.59
C ILE A 239 -0.72 6.90 1.57
N TRP A 240 0.55 7.22 1.36
CA TRP A 240 1.39 6.53 0.39
C TRP A 240 1.66 5.07 0.74
N ASP A 241 1.80 4.72 2.03
CA ASP A 241 1.98 3.34 2.53
C ASP A 241 0.74 2.48 2.27
N THR A 242 -0.43 3.12 2.15
CA THR A 242 -1.69 2.43 1.88
C THR A 242 -2.01 2.42 0.38
N VAL A 243 -1.88 3.56 -0.30
CA VAL A 243 -2.25 3.76 -1.70
C VAL A 243 -1.34 2.97 -2.64
N PHE A 244 -0.01 3.05 -2.48
CA PHE A 244 0.92 2.37 -3.38
C PHE A 244 0.67 0.87 -3.49
N PRO A 245 0.67 0.08 -2.39
CA PRO A 245 0.44 -1.35 -2.51
C PRO A 245 -0.96 -1.68 -3.03
N THR A 246 -1.95 -0.83 -2.78
CA THR A 246 -3.32 -1.00 -3.30
C THR A 246 -3.38 -0.77 -4.80
N LEU A 247 -2.69 0.24 -5.33
CA LEU A 247 -2.59 0.51 -6.75
C LEU A 247 -1.86 -0.62 -7.49
N ILE A 248 -0.76 -1.12 -6.92
CA ILE A 248 -0.07 -2.30 -7.47
C ILE A 248 -0.96 -3.54 -7.45
N ALA A 249 -1.72 -3.76 -6.36
CA ALA A 249 -2.68 -4.86 -6.29
C ALA A 249 -3.76 -4.74 -7.38
N LEU A 250 -4.28 -3.53 -7.61
CA LEU A 250 -5.29 -3.25 -8.61
C LEU A 250 -4.79 -3.59 -10.02
N TYR A 251 -3.57 -3.15 -10.37
CA TYR A 251 -2.96 -3.47 -11.65
C TYR A 251 -2.71 -4.97 -11.81
N ARG A 252 -2.23 -5.66 -10.78
CA ARG A 252 -1.97 -7.11 -10.84
C ARG A 252 -3.25 -7.91 -11.10
N VAL A 253 -4.36 -7.52 -10.47
CA VAL A 253 -5.65 -8.20 -10.63
C VAL A 253 -6.27 -7.89 -12.01
N GLU A 254 -6.28 -6.62 -12.43
CA GLU A 254 -6.83 -6.19 -13.74
C GLU A 254 -6.10 -6.78 -14.95
N TYR A 255 -4.77 -6.82 -14.85
CA TYR A 255 -3.90 -7.20 -15.97
C TYR A 255 -3.30 -8.60 -15.77
N SER A 256 -3.93 -9.43 -14.95
CA SER A 256 -3.52 -10.82 -14.69
C SER A 256 -3.35 -11.64 -15.98
N SER A 257 -4.26 -11.45 -16.95
CA SER A 257 -4.20 -12.05 -18.29
C SER A 257 -3.43 -11.23 -19.33
N ARG A 258 -3.01 -10.00 -19.01
CA ARG A 258 -2.39 -9.03 -19.93
C ARG A 258 -1.09 -8.45 -19.36
N PRO A 259 0.00 -9.23 -19.24
CA PRO A 259 1.25 -8.79 -18.61
C PRO A 259 1.89 -7.54 -19.24
N GLN A 260 1.66 -7.29 -20.54
CA GLN A 260 2.14 -6.08 -21.21
C GLN A 260 1.50 -4.82 -20.62
N GLN A 261 0.18 -4.82 -20.41
CA GLN A 261 -0.54 -3.68 -19.83
C GLN A 261 -0.18 -3.47 -18.36
N LEU A 262 0.09 -4.55 -17.61
CA LEU A 262 0.65 -4.44 -16.26
C LEU A 262 1.98 -3.66 -16.31
N SER A 263 2.90 -4.07 -17.20
CA SER A 263 4.18 -3.39 -17.35
C SER A 263 4.02 -1.94 -17.78
N GLU A 264 3.12 -1.63 -18.71
CA GLU A 264 2.88 -0.26 -19.17
C GLU A 264 2.39 0.66 -18.05
N ASN A 265 1.42 0.23 -17.25
CA ASN A 265 0.87 1.03 -16.16
C ASN A 265 1.87 1.21 -15.01
N VAL A 266 2.63 0.17 -14.67
CA VAL A 266 3.70 0.27 -13.67
C VAL A 266 4.85 1.15 -14.17
N SER A 267 5.23 1.02 -15.45
CA SER A 267 6.22 1.87 -16.13
C SER A 267 5.82 3.35 -16.10
N LYS A 268 4.55 3.63 -16.43
CA LYS A 268 3.99 4.98 -16.39
C LYS A 268 4.05 5.56 -14.98
N PHE A 269 3.61 4.79 -13.98
CA PHE A 269 3.66 5.22 -12.58
C PHE A 269 5.11 5.47 -12.11
N LEU A 270 6.04 4.57 -12.42
CA LEU A 270 7.46 4.74 -12.08
C LEU A 270 8.04 6.00 -12.74
N SER A 271 7.84 6.18 -14.04
CA SER A 271 8.45 7.29 -14.78
C SER A 271 7.80 8.63 -14.47
N GLU A 272 6.48 8.74 -14.67
CA GLU A 272 5.76 10.01 -14.61
C GLU A 272 5.47 10.43 -13.18
N VAL A 273 5.14 9.48 -12.29
CA VAL A 273 4.72 9.80 -10.93
C VAL A 273 5.90 9.79 -9.96
N LEU A 274 6.66 8.70 -9.90
CA LEU A 274 7.74 8.58 -8.91
C LEU A 274 8.97 9.41 -9.29
N LEU A 275 9.55 9.16 -10.47
CA LEU A 275 10.81 9.75 -10.89
C LEU A 275 10.69 11.21 -11.32
N GLN A 276 9.63 11.57 -12.04
CA GLN A 276 9.47 12.94 -12.58
C GLN A 276 8.81 13.93 -11.62
N VAL A 277 7.88 13.46 -10.78
CA VAL A 277 7.08 14.36 -9.93
C VAL A 277 7.40 14.20 -8.46
N THR A 278 7.42 12.97 -7.95
CA THR A 278 7.50 12.72 -6.51
C THR A 278 8.89 13.03 -5.96
N ILE A 279 9.94 12.37 -6.46
CA ILE A 279 11.32 12.55 -5.94
C ILE A 279 11.76 14.02 -6.00
N PRO A 280 11.63 14.75 -7.12
CA PRO A 280 12.08 16.15 -7.18
C PRO A 280 11.39 17.07 -6.16
N ARG A 281 10.16 16.75 -5.74
CA ARG A 281 9.39 17.54 -4.77
C ARG A 281 9.72 17.24 -3.32
N ILE A 282 10.25 16.06 -3.01
CA ILE A 282 10.45 15.61 -1.62
C ILE A 282 11.91 15.40 -1.23
N ALA A 283 12.79 15.20 -2.21
CA ALA A 283 14.19 14.79 -2.01
C ALA A 283 14.94 15.65 -0.99
N MET A 284 14.66 16.95 -1.00
CA MET A 284 15.43 17.94 -0.27
C MET A 284 14.96 18.10 1.19
N ASP A 285 13.63 18.15 1.40
CA ASP A 285 13.04 18.54 2.67
C ASP A 285 12.50 17.34 3.48
N TYR A 286 12.27 16.20 2.83
CA TYR A 286 11.59 15.04 3.44
C TYR A 286 12.39 13.74 3.20
N PRO A 287 13.50 13.53 3.92
CA PRO A 287 14.38 12.37 3.72
C PRO A 287 13.68 11.03 3.95
N ASP A 288 12.84 10.92 4.98
CA ASP A 288 12.11 9.67 5.28
C ASP A 288 11.15 9.28 4.16
N LEU A 289 10.37 10.26 3.65
CA LEU A 289 9.48 10.06 2.51
C LEU A 289 10.27 9.70 1.23
N THR A 290 11.46 10.28 1.07
CA THR A 290 12.35 10.00 -0.06
C THR A 290 12.85 8.56 -0.03
N ILE A 291 13.34 8.10 1.12
CA ILE A 291 13.79 6.71 1.35
C ILE A 291 12.64 5.74 1.07
N ASP A 292 11.46 6.02 1.61
CA ASP A 292 10.29 5.16 1.40
C ASP A 292 9.83 5.18 -0.07
N THR A 293 10.01 6.28 -0.80
CA THR A 293 9.73 6.37 -2.24
C THR A 293 10.75 5.56 -3.06
N LEU A 294 12.02 5.56 -2.68
CA LEU A 294 13.06 4.74 -3.33
C LEU A 294 12.76 3.23 -3.21
N LYS A 295 12.29 2.77 -2.05
CA LYS A 295 11.82 1.37 -1.88
C LYS A 295 10.65 1.02 -2.81
N ARG A 296 9.76 1.98 -3.08
CA ARG A 296 8.65 1.80 -4.04
C ARG A 296 9.15 1.72 -5.47
N ILE A 297 10.16 2.52 -5.82
CA ILE A 297 10.86 2.43 -7.11
C ILE A 297 11.45 1.04 -7.29
N GLU A 298 12.15 0.51 -6.29
CA GLU A 298 12.69 -0.86 -6.30
C GLU A 298 11.58 -1.91 -6.55
N THR A 299 10.45 -1.79 -5.86
CA THR A 299 9.29 -2.66 -6.08
C THR A 299 8.77 -2.58 -7.52
N CYS A 300 8.72 -1.38 -8.12
CA CYS A 300 8.35 -1.21 -9.53
C CYS A 300 9.36 -1.88 -10.46
N VAL A 301 10.66 -1.76 -10.20
CA VAL A 301 11.73 -2.41 -10.98
C VAL A 301 11.57 -3.92 -10.95
N GLN A 302 11.37 -4.52 -9.79
CA GLN A 302 11.13 -5.96 -9.63
C GLN A 302 9.89 -6.46 -10.39
N ILE A 303 8.85 -5.63 -10.52
CA ILE A 303 7.66 -5.95 -11.32
C ILE A 303 7.94 -5.85 -12.82
N LEU A 304 8.71 -4.85 -13.25
CA LEU A 304 9.03 -4.60 -14.66
C LEU A 304 10.12 -5.53 -15.21
N ARG A 305 11.02 -5.99 -14.33
CA ARG A 305 12.21 -6.79 -14.67
C ARG A 305 13.02 -6.12 -15.78
N GLU A 306 13.42 -6.86 -16.81
CA GLU A 306 14.15 -6.36 -17.99
C GLU A 306 13.50 -5.15 -18.66
N LYS A 307 12.16 -5.01 -18.60
CA LYS A 307 11.45 -3.86 -19.18
C LYS A 307 11.74 -2.55 -18.45
N SER A 308 12.27 -2.61 -17.22
CA SER A 308 12.69 -1.42 -16.46
C SER A 308 13.80 -0.63 -17.16
N VAL A 309 14.52 -1.24 -18.12
CA VAL A 309 15.65 -0.64 -18.83
C VAL A 309 15.32 0.70 -19.50
N ILE A 310 14.07 0.91 -19.92
CA ILE A 310 13.62 2.18 -20.51
C ILE A 310 13.69 3.35 -19.51
N HIS A 311 13.76 3.07 -18.21
CA HIS A 311 13.86 4.06 -17.14
C HIS A 311 15.29 4.23 -16.62
N LEU A 312 16.26 3.45 -17.10
CA LEU A 312 17.64 3.44 -16.57
C LEU A 312 18.29 4.83 -16.65
N GLN A 313 18.19 5.51 -17.81
CA GLN A 313 18.74 6.86 -17.95
C GLN A 313 18.07 7.86 -16.99
N ARG A 314 16.75 7.75 -16.80
CA ARG A 314 16.00 8.66 -15.93
C ARG A 314 16.34 8.41 -14.46
N VAL A 315 16.44 7.17 -14.01
CA VAL A 315 16.80 6.88 -12.61
C VAL A 315 18.21 7.36 -12.30
N ILE A 316 19.17 7.16 -13.23
CA ILE A 316 20.53 7.67 -13.08
C ILE A 316 20.53 9.20 -12.94
N HIS A 317 19.80 9.89 -13.83
CA HIS A 317 19.68 11.35 -13.75
C HIS A 317 19.03 11.80 -12.44
N VAL A 318 17.94 11.15 -12.02
CA VAL A 318 17.22 11.54 -10.79
C VAL A 318 18.09 11.31 -9.56
N SER A 319 18.77 10.16 -9.49
CA SER A 319 19.72 9.84 -8.41
C SER A 319 20.89 10.81 -8.39
N GLY A 320 21.50 11.09 -9.55
CA GLY A 320 22.61 12.04 -9.66
C GLY A 320 22.21 13.45 -9.24
N GLU A 321 21.22 14.03 -9.93
CA GLU A 321 20.87 15.45 -9.79
C GLU A 321 20.19 15.75 -8.44
N TYR A 322 19.15 15.00 -8.11
CA TYR A 322 18.28 15.35 -6.97
C TYR A 322 18.72 14.75 -5.65
N LEU A 323 19.45 13.62 -5.66
CA LEU A 323 19.77 12.86 -4.44
C LEU A 323 21.26 12.91 -4.10
N ILE A 324 22.16 12.78 -5.08
CA ILE A 324 23.60 12.71 -4.86
C ILE A 324 24.25 14.09 -4.92
N CYS A 325 24.00 14.89 -5.95
CA CYS A 325 24.65 16.19 -6.14
C CYS A 325 24.01 17.32 -5.32
N ASN A 326 22.82 17.09 -4.76
CA ASN A 326 22.09 18.12 -4.03
C ASN A 326 22.65 18.38 -2.63
N VAL A 327 23.48 19.41 -2.50
CA VAL A 327 24.17 19.85 -1.27
C VAL A 327 23.24 20.18 -0.10
N HIS A 328 21.95 20.38 -0.34
CA HIS A 328 20.98 20.68 0.73
C HIS A 328 20.53 19.44 1.50
N ILE A 329 20.77 18.24 0.96
CA ILE A 329 20.46 16.98 1.65
C ILE A 329 21.46 16.79 2.79
N ARG A 330 21.00 16.99 4.03
CA ARG A 330 21.85 16.86 5.24
C ARG A 330 22.06 15.42 5.69
N ASN A 331 21.20 14.50 5.26
CA ASN A 331 21.23 13.09 5.65
C ASN A 331 21.54 12.21 4.44
N LEU A 332 22.68 12.47 3.80
CA LEU A 332 23.09 11.73 2.61
C LEU A 332 23.28 10.24 2.91
N LYS A 333 23.78 9.88 4.10
CA LYS A 333 24.05 8.49 4.49
C LYS A 333 22.86 7.55 4.30
N HIS A 334 21.68 7.92 4.82
CA HIS A 334 20.49 7.07 4.72
C HIS A 334 19.87 7.05 3.31
N ILE A 335 19.99 8.16 2.58
CA ILE A 335 19.53 8.25 1.18
C ILE A 335 20.47 7.47 0.26
N ALA A 336 21.78 7.52 0.49
CA ALA A 336 22.82 6.83 -0.26
C ALA A 336 22.56 5.32 -0.34
N HIS A 337 22.32 4.68 0.81
CA HIS A 337 21.97 3.25 0.87
C HIS A 337 20.73 2.94 0.01
N SER A 338 19.68 3.77 0.10
CA SER A 338 18.45 3.56 -0.67
C SER A 338 18.66 3.80 -2.18
N VAL A 339 19.51 4.74 -2.56
CA VAL A 339 19.90 4.99 -3.96
C VAL A 339 20.69 3.82 -4.50
N VAL A 340 21.67 3.30 -3.75
CA VAL A 340 22.46 2.13 -4.15
C VAL A 340 21.56 0.92 -4.35
N SER A 341 20.65 0.61 -3.40
CA SER A 341 19.67 -0.49 -3.53
C SER A 341 18.87 -0.40 -4.83
N VAL A 342 18.38 0.81 -5.16
CA VAL A 342 17.65 1.03 -6.43
C VAL A 342 18.56 0.79 -7.64
N LEU A 343 19.78 1.35 -7.65
CA LEU A 343 20.70 1.17 -8.78
C LEU A 343 21.12 -0.29 -8.96
N GLU A 344 21.34 -1.03 -7.87
CA GLU A 344 21.61 -2.47 -7.87
C GLU A 344 20.43 -3.25 -8.45
N ALA A 345 19.20 -2.94 -8.05
CA ALA A 345 18.00 -3.57 -8.61
C ALA A 345 17.91 -3.36 -10.14
N PHE A 346 18.26 -2.16 -10.64
CA PHE A 346 18.35 -1.93 -12.08
C PHE A 346 19.47 -2.74 -12.74
N ILE A 347 20.65 -2.84 -12.11
CA ILE A 347 21.78 -3.64 -12.63
C ILE A 347 21.42 -5.14 -12.70
N GLU A 348 20.73 -5.65 -11.68
CA GLU A 348 20.30 -7.04 -11.59
C GLU A 348 19.24 -7.36 -12.65
N GLU A 349 18.21 -6.52 -12.79
CA GLU A 349 17.05 -6.80 -13.64
C GLU A 349 17.26 -6.41 -15.13
N CYS A 350 18.14 -5.45 -15.44
CA CYS A 350 18.33 -5.00 -16.82
C CYS A 350 19.26 -5.91 -17.65
N PRO A 351 19.10 -5.93 -18.99
CA PRO A 351 20.01 -6.60 -19.90
C PRO A 351 21.45 -6.06 -19.78
N THR A 352 22.41 -6.98 -19.81
CA THR A 352 23.86 -6.70 -19.65
C THR A 352 24.36 -5.60 -20.58
N ASP A 353 24.02 -5.65 -21.87
CA ASP A 353 24.50 -4.67 -22.87
C ASP A 353 24.10 -3.24 -22.52
N ARG A 354 22.92 -3.08 -21.91
CA ARG A 354 22.40 -1.76 -21.50
C ARG A 354 23.10 -1.27 -20.25
N ILE A 355 23.40 -2.16 -19.29
CA ILE A 355 24.24 -1.81 -18.14
C ILE A 355 25.65 -1.41 -18.57
N ILE A 356 26.26 -2.14 -19.50
CA ILE A 356 27.59 -1.81 -20.05
C ILE A 356 27.57 -0.43 -20.72
N ALA A 357 26.54 -0.11 -21.50
CA ALA A 357 26.41 1.20 -22.15
C ALA A 357 26.33 2.37 -21.14
N HIS A 358 25.75 2.14 -19.96
CA HIS A 358 25.64 3.14 -18.89
C HIS A 358 26.70 3.02 -17.79
N ARG A 359 27.72 2.17 -17.96
CA ARG A 359 28.74 1.86 -16.93
C ARG A 359 29.38 3.10 -16.30
N TYR A 360 29.71 4.10 -17.11
CA TYR A 360 30.38 5.32 -16.62
C TYR A 360 29.44 6.19 -15.80
N ASN A 361 28.15 6.25 -16.16
CA ASN A 361 27.19 7.03 -15.39
C ASN A 361 26.89 6.36 -14.05
N LEU A 362 26.74 5.02 -14.03
CA LEU A 362 26.55 4.24 -12.81
C LEU A 362 27.77 4.34 -11.89
N LEU A 363 28.97 4.25 -12.45
CA LEU A 363 30.22 4.46 -11.71
C LEU A 363 30.35 5.90 -11.19
N ALA A 364 29.98 6.90 -11.99
CA ALA A 364 30.00 8.30 -11.57
C ALA A 364 29.06 8.53 -10.39
N CYS A 365 27.85 7.94 -10.39
CA CYS A 365 26.95 7.99 -9.23
C CYS A 365 27.64 7.46 -7.96
N ALA A 366 28.32 6.30 -8.04
CA ALA A 366 29.03 5.71 -6.90
C ALA A 366 30.17 6.62 -6.39
N LEU A 367 31.00 7.11 -7.31
CA LEU A 367 32.17 7.92 -6.97
C LEU A 367 31.79 9.28 -6.39
N VAL A 368 30.83 9.98 -7.00
CA VAL A 368 30.37 11.29 -6.52
C VAL A 368 29.71 11.16 -5.14
N MET A 369 28.97 10.07 -4.90
CA MET A 369 28.39 9.78 -3.60
C MET A 369 29.47 9.59 -2.53
N CYS A 370 30.52 8.81 -2.81
CA CYS A 370 31.68 8.68 -1.93
C CYS A 370 32.40 10.02 -1.69
N GLU A 371 32.69 10.78 -2.75
CA GLU A 371 33.35 12.10 -2.69
C GLU A 371 32.59 13.05 -1.77
N ARG A 372 31.27 13.10 -1.94
CA ARG A 372 30.41 13.97 -1.16
C ARG A 372 30.33 13.53 0.30
N SER A 373 30.15 12.25 0.58
CA SER A 373 30.17 11.73 1.95
C SER A 373 31.49 12.01 2.66
N PHE A 374 32.62 11.88 1.94
CA PHE A 374 33.94 12.22 2.49
C PHE A 374 34.10 13.71 2.80
N ALA A 375 33.57 14.59 1.92
CA ALA A 375 33.64 16.03 2.11
C ALA A 375 32.74 16.53 3.26
N GLU A 376 31.54 15.95 3.42
CA GLU A 376 30.54 16.36 4.41
C GLU A 376 30.83 15.80 5.81
N GLU A 377 31.27 14.54 5.92
CA GLU A 377 31.43 13.83 7.20
C GLU A 377 32.91 13.54 7.49
N LYS A 378 33.74 14.58 7.75
CA LYS A 378 35.15 14.43 8.20
C LYS A 378 35.30 13.28 9.21
N LEU A 379 35.63 12.08 8.71
CA LEU A 379 35.71 10.79 9.41
C LEU A 379 34.38 10.32 10.06
N GLN A 380 33.74 9.26 9.53
CA GLN A 380 33.33 8.03 10.27
C GLN A 380 32.26 7.11 9.63
N GLY A 381 31.80 7.31 8.40
CA GLY A 381 30.86 6.37 7.75
C GLY A 381 31.48 5.36 6.77
N GLU A 382 32.07 4.25 7.23
CA GLU A 382 32.46 3.13 6.31
C GLU A 382 31.26 2.56 5.53
N GLU A 383 30.03 2.81 5.99
CA GLU A 383 28.80 2.25 5.42
C GLU A 383 28.55 2.70 3.98
N VAL A 384 28.52 4.00 3.67
CA VAL A 384 28.30 4.50 2.28
C VAL A 384 29.35 3.91 1.34
N TYR A 385 30.54 3.72 1.87
CA TYR A 385 31.64 3.15 1.14
C TYR A 385 31.46 1.65 0.85
N ILE A 386 30.98 0.87 1.82
CA ILE A 386 30.59 -0.53 1.63
C ILE A 386 29.49 -0.64 0.57
N GLU A 387 28.49 0.25 0.59
CA GLU A 387 27.41 0.29 -0.41
C GLU A 387 27.95 0.58 -1.82
N CYS A 388 28.80 1.59 -1.97
CA CYS A 388 29.37 1.92 -3.28
C CYS A 388 30.27 0.79 -3.81
N ARG A 389 30.99 0.08 -2.94
CA ARG A 389 31.71 -1.15 -3.33
C ARG A 389 30.75 -2.24 -3.79
N SER A 390 29.60 -2.40 -3.14
CA SER A 390 28.58 -3.38 -3.55
C SER A 390 28.10 -3.08 -4.97
N LEU A 391 27.78 -1.81 -5.26
CA LEU A 391 27.39 -1.38 -6.58
C LEU A 391 28.47 -1.65 -7.65
N ILE A 392 29.74 -1.38 -7.35
CA ILE A 392 30.86 -1.67 -8.26
C ILE A 392 31.00 -3.19 -8.48
N LYS A 393 30.82 -4.01 -7.44
CA LYS A 393 30.83 -5.47 -7.57
C LYS A 393 29.66 -5.96 -8.43
N ALA A 394 28.48 -5.38 -8.31
CA ALA A 394 27.32 -5.68 -9.14
C ALA A 394 27.56 -5.33 -10.62
N LEU A 395 28.25 -4.21 -10.90
CA LEU A 395 28.68 -3.87 -12.26
C LEU A 395 29.68 -4.91 -12.81
N ASN A 396 30.68 -5.28 -12.01
CA ASN A 396 31.68 -6.27 -12.43
C ASN A 396 31.06 -7.66 -12.69
N SER A 397 30.10 -8.09 -11.86
CA SER A 397 29.41 -9.38 -12.04
C SER A 397 28.57 -9.42 -13.32
N LYS A 398 28.05 -8.27 -13.77
CA LYS A 398 27.38 -8.12 -15.06
C LYS A 398 28.32 -8.01 -16.26
N GLY A 399 29.62 -8.21 -16.08
CA GLY A 399 30.59 -8.23 -17.18
C GLY A 399 31.06 -6.84 -17.63
N VAL A 400 30.90 -5.82 -16.78
CA VAL A 400 31.53 -4.51 -17.02
C VAL A 400 33.04 -4.67 -16.85
N VAL A 401 33.78 -4.62 -17.97
CA VAL A 401 35.25 -4.63 -17.97
C VAL A 401 35.76 -3.19 -18.05
N TRP A 402 36.56 -2.81 -17.05
CA TRP A 402 37.30 -1.56 -16.99
C TRP A 402 38.67 -1.71 -17.65
N THR A 403 39.06 -0.73 -18.46
CA THR A 403 40.43 -0.62 -18.99
C THR A 403 41.43 -0.37 -17.87
N ASP A 404 42.71 -0.59 -18.11
CA ASP A 404 43.74 -0.37 -17.09
C ASP A 404 43.82 1.10 -16.65
N GLU A 405 43.64 2.04 -17.58
CA GLU A 405 43.56 3.48 -17.29
C GLU A 405 42.32 3.83 -16.44
N GLU A 406 41.18 3.22 -16.73
CA GLU A 406 39.95 3.40 -15.95
C GLU A 406 40.12 2.82 -14.56
N ARG A 407 40.66 1.60 -14.43
CA ARG A 407 40.97 1.01 -13.12
C ARG A 407 41.94 1.87 -12.35
N GLN A 408 42.96 2.42 -12.98
CA GLN A 408 43.90 3.34 -12.32
C GLN A 408 43.22 4.63 -11.89
N THR A 409 42.29 5.17 -12.68
CA THR A 409 41.52 6.38 -12.32
C THR A 409 40.60 6.13 -11.13
N VAL A 410 39.86 5.02 -11.17
CA VAL A 410 38.96 4.63 -10.08
C VAL A 410 39.77 4.28 -8.83
N ASN A 411 40.85 3.51 -8.95
CA ASN A 411 41.76 3.18 -7.84
C ASN A 411 42.53 4.41 -7.33
N GLY A 412 42.81 5.40 -8.18
CA GLY A 412 43.48 6.65 -7.82
C GLY A 412 42.57 7.53 -6.99
N ARG A 413 41.33 7.75 -7.45
CA ARG A 413 40.29 8.47 -6.68
C ARG A 413 39.96 7.73 -5.38
N ALA A 414 39.81 6.42 -5.46
CA ALA A 414 39.68 5.56 -4.29
C ALA A 414 40.82 5.71 -3.29
N LYS A 415 42.07 5.57 -3.72
CA LYS A 415 43.23 5.72 -2.84
C LYS A 415 43.32 7.12 -2.23
N SER A 416 42.90 8.16 -2.96
CA SER A 416 42.81 9.51 -2.40
C SER A 416 41.74 9.66 -1.30
N MET A 417 40.86 8.67 -1.18
CA MET A 417 39.79 8.55 -0.17
C MET A 417 40.00 7.38 0.80
N ASP A 418 41.18 6.73 0.81
CA ASP A 418 41.49 5.49 1.56
C ASP A 418 40.56 4.29 1.27
N ILE A 419 39.99 4.25 0.07
CA ILE A 419 39.10 3.20 -0.43
C ILE A 419 39.94 2.04 -1.02
N LYS A 420 39.86 0.82 -0.46
CA LYS A 420 40.32 -0.41 -1.15
C LYS A 420 39.26 -0.97 -2.10
N ILE A 421 39.45 -0.92 -3.41
CA ILE A 421 38.50 -1.54 -4.37
C ILE A 421 38.70 -3.04 -4.46
#